data_AF-A0A932LGV5-F1
#
_entry.id   AF-A0A932LGV5-F1
#
_cell.length_a   1.000
_cell.length_b   1.000
_cell.length_c   1.000
_cell.angle_alpha   90.00
_cell.angle_beta   90.00
_cell.angle_gamma   90.00
#
_symmetry.space_group_name_H-M   'P 1'
#
loop_
_entity.id
_entity.type
_entity.pdbx_description
1 polymer ?
#
loop_
_entity_poly.entity_id
_entity_poly.type
_entity_poly.pdbx_seq_one_letter_code
_entity_poly.pdbx_strand_id
1 'polypeptide(L)'
;MFNLTTSHESQVAPKADKQAFRVPPERIVLPPWRPDTPEIRRDWANYYDQMTQMDAQAGELLAELERAGLADETIVFYYSDHGGALPRGKRNIHDSGTRVPLIIRFPAKWQHLAPARPGQWVDQPVAFVDFPATLLSLCGAPIPKHFEGRAFLGEQQSPPRGHAFLYRGRMDERYDTVRAVRDSQFRYVRNYSPHRPWGQHYSYPFQVLPSMRSWFAEFEAGRCNETQAAYWRPKPAEELYEIASDPHEIRNRAADPQLASKRDEMRSKLRAEIISSRDTGFIPEAMFSRLAGDKTIYEYAQSDAYPIERIIDLADKASSRDPAHLPDLRTALADPHPVIRYWGAIGCLVLQTDAAPLRNELHGLLRDGPTCEWRRQRLWATWTTPKRRWQRWLRSWPAGTHTNRSPP
;
A
#
# COMPACT_ATOMS: atom_id res chain seq x y z
N MET A 1 20.02 -7.73 13.12
CA MET A 1 18.87 -7.98 12.21
C MET A 1 19.42 -8.69 10.98
N PHE A 2 18.83 -9.83 10.60
CA PHE A 2 19.24 -10.59 9.41
C PHE A 2 18.19 -10.39 8.31
N ASN A 3 18.63 -9.93 7.14
CA ASN A 3 17.77 -9.73 5.97
C ASN A 3 18.07 -10.81 4.93
N LEU A 4 17.26 -11.87 4.92
CA LEU A 4 17.37 -12.95 3.94
C LEU A 4 16.71 -12.51 2.62
N THR A 5 17.45 -12.51 1.52
CA THR A 5 16.98 -11.99 0.22
C THR A 5 16.55 -13.08 -0.76
N THR A 6 16.53 -14.35 -0.32
CA THR A 6 16.21 -15.52 -1.12
C THR A 6 14.80 -15.48 -1.70
N SER A 7 13.81 -14.98 -0.95
CA SER A 7 12.45 -14.78 -1.43
C SER A 7 12.19 -13.36 -1.97
N HIS A 8 13.24 -12.62 -2.35
CA HIS A 8 13.09 -11.28 -2.91
C HIS A 8 12.40 -11.33 -4.29
N GLU A 9 11.81 -10.21 -4.72
CA GLU A 9 11.09 -10.07 -6.00
C GLU A 9 11.94 -10.46 -7.22
N SER A 10 13.25 -10.27 -7.15
CA SER A 10 14.20 -10.69 -8.18
C SER A 10 14.37 -12.21 -8.32
N GLN A 11 13.96 -12.98 -7.30
CA GLN A 11 14.11 -14.43 -7.24
C GLN A 11 12.81 -15.19 -7.52
N VAL A 12 11.70 -14.47 -7.77
CA VAL A 12 10.38 -15.08 -8.03
C VAL A 12 10.41 -15.89 -9.32
N ALA A 13 10.95 -15.32 -10.40
CA ALA A 13 11.04 -16.01 -11.67
C ALA A 13 12.10 -17.13 -11.59
N PRO A 14 11.79 -18.38 -12.00
CA PRO A 14 12.79 -19.42 -12.06
C PRO A 14 13.87 -19.09 -13.10
N LYS A 15 15.09 -19.57 -12.86
CA LYS A 15 16.14 -19.58 -13.89
C LYS A 15 15.65 -20.34 -15.13
N ALA A 16 16.12 -19.94 -16.31
CA ALA A 16 15.61 -20.44 -17.58
C ALA A 16 15.71 -21.97 -17.74
N ASP A 17 16.73 -22.57 -17.14
CA ASP A 17 17.03 -24.01 -17.17
C ASP A 17 16.33 -24.81 -16.05
N LYS A 18 15.63 -24.15 -15.11
CA LYS A 18 14.93 -24.85 -14.04
C LYS A 18 13.71 -25.60 -14.58
N GLN A 19 13.75 -26.92 -14.47
CA GLN A 19 12.67 -27.82 -14.89
C GLN A 19 11.94 -28.49 -13.73
N ALA A 20 12.62 -28.67 -12.58
CA ALA A 20 12.05 -29.30 -11.40
C ALA A 20 11.69 -28.27 -10.32
N PHE A 21 10.55 -28.51 -9.67
CA PHE A 21 10.03 -27.71 -8.57
C PHE A 21 9.61 -28.64 -7.43
N ARG A 22 9.74 -28.22 -6.17
CA ARG A 22 9.31 -29.04 -5.02
C ARG A 22 7.81 -29.29 -5.08
N VAL A 23 7.04 -28.25 -5.40
CA VAL A 23 5.63 -28.36 -5.74
C VAL A 23 5.50 -28.16 -7.25
N PRO A 24 5.08 -29.18 -8.02
CA PRO A 24 4.92 -29.05 -9.45
C PRO A 24 3.96 -27.91 -9.83
N PRO A 25 4.24 -27.09 -10.87
CA PRO A 25 3.42 -25.95 -11.28
C PRO A 25 1.92 -26.26 -11.47
N GLU A 26 1.60 -27.44 -12.01
CA GLU A 26 0.25 -27.93 -12.23
C GLU A 26 -0.52 -28.22 -10.93
N ARG A 27 0.18 -28.40 -9.81
CA ARG A 27 -0.42 -28.61 -8.48
C ARG A 27 -0.60 -27.31 -7.68
N ILE A 28 -0.15 -26.18 -8.22
CA ILE A 28 -0.35 -24.87 -7.58
C ILE A 28 -1.84 -24.51 -7.58
N VAL A 29 -2.37 -24.22 -6.40
CA VAL A 29 -3.71 -23.65 -6.24
C VAL A 29 -3.61 -22.14 -6.42
N LEU A 30 -4.15 -21.65 -7.54
CA LEU A 30 -4.16 -20.22 -7.84
C LEU A 30 -5.38 -19.55 -7.20
N PRO A 31 -5.23 -18.33 -6.65
CA PRO A 31 -6.37 -17.60 -6.14
C PRO A 31 -7.28 -17.12 -7.29
N PRO A 32 -8.59 -16.89 -7.06
CA PRO A 32 -9.60 -16.70 -8.11
C PRO A 32 -9.39 -15.46 -8.99
N TRP A 33 -8.60 -14.50 -8.53
CA TRP A 33 -8.23 -13.28 -9.25
C TRP A 33 -7.04 -13.47 -10.20
N ARG A 34 -6.53 -14.70 -10.38
CA ARG A 34 -5.45 -15.03 -11.31
C ARG A 34 -5.93 -15.77 -12.53
N PRO A 35 -5.55 -15.35 -13.76
CA PRO A 35 -5.67 -16.23 -14.91
C PRO A 35 -4.71 -17.40 -14.75
N ASP A 36 -5.13 -18.54 -15.28
CA ASP A 36 -4.34 -19.76 -15.24
C ASP A 36 -3.40 -19.80 -16.45
N THR A 37 -2.16 -19.35 -16.25
CA THR A 37 -1.12 -19.37 -17.28
C THR A 37 0.12 -20.13 -16.82
N PRO A 38 0.87 -20.76 -17.74
CA PRO A 38 2.11 -21.46 -17.39
C PRO A 38 3.12 -20.57 -16.64
N GLU A 39 3.24 -19.29 -17.02
CA GLU A 39 4.16 -18.35 -16.36
C GLU A 39 3.75 -18.07 -14.91
N ILE A 40 2.44 -17.90 -14.65
CA ILE A 40 1.92 -17.67 -13.30
C ILE A 40 2.18 -18.90 -12.42
N ARG A 41 1.88 -20.10 -12.92
CA ARG A 41 2.12 -21.35 -12.18
C ARG A 41 3.60 -21.57 -11.85
N ARG A 42 4.49 -21.32 -12.83
CA ARG A 42 5.94 -21.47 -12.66
C ARG A 42 6.53 -20.48 -11.66
N ASP A 43 6.15 -19.22 -11.72
CA ASP A 43 6.59 -18.20 -10.76
C ASP A 43 6.13 -18.56 -9.33
N TRP A 44 4.88 -19.03 -9.17
CA TRP A 44 4.39 -19.49 -7.87
C TRP A 44 5.17 -20.70 -7.32
N ALA A 45 5.37 -21.72 -8.16
CA ALA A 45 6.11 -22.92 -7.79
C ALA A 45 7.55 -22.58 -7.38
N ASN A 46 8.23 -21.73 -8.15
CA ASN A 46 9.57 -21.28 -7.80
C ASN A 46 9.58 -20.46 -6.51
N TYR A 47 8.59 -19.59 -6.29
CA TYR A 47 8.50 -18.80 -5.06
C TYR A 47 8.34 -19.68 -3.81
N TYR A 48 7.62 -20.81 -3.92
CA TYR A 48 7.53 -21.81 -2.85
C TYR A 48 8.87 -22.50 -2.58
N ASP A 49 9.66 -22.78 -3.62
CA ASP A 49 11.02 -23.29 -3.46
C ASP A 49 11.92 -22.25 -2.77
N GLN A 50 11.84 -20.97 -3.16
CA GLN A 50 12.61 -19.90 -2.50
C GLN A 50 12.24 -19.75 -1.02
N MET A 51 10.95 -19.85 -0.68
CA MET A 51 10.52 -19.86 0.72
C MET A 51 11.04 -21.08 1.48
N THR A 52 11.07 -22.26 0.85
CA THR A 52 11.66 -23.46 1.46
C THR A 52 13.16 -23.29 1.73
N GLN A 53 13.88 -22.64 0.81
CA GLN A 53 15.29 -22.34 1.00
C GLN A 53 15.51 -21.29 2.10
N MET A 54 14.67 -20.25 2.16
CA MET A 54 14.72 -19.24 3.21
C MET A 54 14.41 -19.83 4.60
N ASP A 55 13.50 -20.79 4.70
CA ASP A 55 13.20 -21.52 5.93
C ASP A 55 14.44 -22.27 6.46
N ALA A 56 15.19 -22.95 5.58
CA ALA A 56 16.46 -23.58 5.95
C ALA A 56 17.50 -22.55 6.46
N GLN A 57 17.61 -21.38 5.81
CA GLN A 57 18.48 -20.29 6.27
C GLN A 57 18.07 -19.74 7.64
N ALA A 58 16.76 -19.63 7.91
CA ALA A 58 16.29 -19.27 9.25
C ALA A 58 16.70 -20.33 10.29
N GLY A 59 16.61 -21.61 9.93
CA GLY A 59 17.10 -22.73 10.76
C GLY A 59 18.60 -22.64 11.05
N GLU A 60 19.43 -22.29 10.07
CA GLU A 60 20.88 -22.09 10.25
C GLU A 60 21.19 -20.96 11.24
N LEU A 61 20.47 -19.83 11.15
CA LEU A 61 20.61 -18.72 12.09
C LEU A 61 20.21 -19.10 13.52
N LEU A 62 19.15 -19.90 13.67
CA LEU A 62 18.73 -20.41 14.97
C LEU A 62 19.77 -21.38 15.56
N ALA A 63 20.32 -22.27 14.74
CA ALA A 63 21.39 -23.19 15.16
C ALA A 63 22.69 -22.46 15.50
N GLU A 64 23.02 -21.36 14.81
CA GLU A 64 24.13 -20.48 15.18
C GLU A 64 23.92 -19.85 16.56
N LEU A 65 22.72 -19.33 16.84
CA LEU A 65 22.36 -18.76 18.13
C LEU A 65 22.48 -19.78 19.27
N GLU A 66 22.09 -21.03 19.03
CA GLU A 66 22.26 -22.15 19.97
C GLU A 66 23.73 -22.49 20.20
N ARG A 67 24.53 -22.65 19.12
CA ARG A 67 25.97 -22.93 19.23
C ARG A 67 26.74 -21.82 19.96
N ALA A 68 26.28 -20.58 19.86
CA ALA A 68 26.84 -19.45 20.59
C ALA A 68 26.47 -19.43 22.09
N GLY A 69 25.58 -20.33 22.55
CA GLY A 69 25.10 -20.36 23.92
C GLY A 69 24.17 -19.20 24.28
N LEU A 70 23.58 -18.51 23.28
CA LEU A 70 22.77 -17.30 23.48
C LEU A 70 21.26 -17.54 23.32
N ALA A 71 20.85 -18.77 23.01
CA ALA A 71 19.44 -19.09 22.72
C ALA A 71 18.48 -18.80 23.88
N ASP A 72 18.90 -19.10 25.12
CA ASP A 72 18.09 -18.88 26.32
C ASP A 72 18.01 -17.40 26.75
N GLU A 73 18.92 -16.58 26.23
CA GLU A 73 19.01 -15.14 26.53
C GLU A 73 18.31 -14.28 25.45
N THR A 74 17.87 -14.87 24.34
CA THR A 74 17.46 -14.11 23.15
C THR A 74 15.99 -14.36 22.79
N ILE A 75 15.20 -13.27 22.73
CA ILE A 75 13.88 -13.25 22.09
C ILE A 75 14.09 -13.11 20.57
N VAL A 76 13.47 -14.00 19.78
CA VAL A 76 13.62 -13.99 18.31
C VAL A 76 12.34 -13.52 17.65
N PHE A 77 12.44 -12.50 16.81
CA PHE A 77 11.35 -12.01 15.96
C PHE A 77 11.58 -12.47 14.53
N TYR A 78 10.57 -13.10 13.92
CA TYR A 78 10.55 -13.47 12.52
C TYR A 78 9.34 -12.83 11.84
N TYR A 79 9.59 -12.04 10.80
CA TYR A 79 8.56 -11.34 10.04
C TYR A 79 9.05 -10.98 8.64
N SER A 80 8.12 -10.60 7.77
CA SER A 80 8.41 -10.03 6.44
C SER A 80 8.10 -8.53 6.45
N ASP A 81 8.68 -7.74 5.53
CA ASP A 81 8.39 -6.32 5.37
C ASP A 81 7.06 -6.05 4.62
N HIS A 82 6.54 -7.03 3.87
CA HIS A 82 5.25 -6.95 3.16
C HIS A 82 4.71 -8.33 2.73
N GLY A 83 3.44 -8.44 2.35
CA GLY A 83 2.72 -9.73 2.18
C GLY A 83 3.29 -10.74 1.16
N GLY A 84 4.07 -10.32 0.15
CA GLY A 84 4.78 -11.25 -0.74
C GLY A 84 5.18 -10.64 -2.08
N ALA A 85 6.08 -11.29 -2.83
CA ALA A 85 6.66 -10.72 -4.05
C ALA A 85 5.88 -11.02 -5.35
N LEU A 86 4.92 -11.93 -5.29
CA LEU A 86 4.04 -12.24 -6.42
C LEU A 86 3.09 -11.06 -6.70
N PRO A 87 2.60 -10.87 -7.94
CA PRO A 87 1.76 -9.70 -8.23
C PRO A 87 0.48 -9.64 -7.36
N ARG A 88 -0.10 -8.45 -7.18
CA ARG A 88 -1.11 -8.17 -6.13
C ARG A 88 -0.60 -8.39 -4.67
N GLY A 89 0.66 -8.77 -4.47
CA GLY A 89 1.34 -8.74 -3.18
C GLY A 89 1.93 -7.36 -2.89
N LYS A 90 3.25 -7.27 -2.81
CA LYS A 90 4.04 -6.03 -2.67
C LYS A 90 3.43 -4.87 -3.47
N ARG A 91 3.35 -3.68 -2.86
CA ARG A 91 2.70 -2.45 -3.37
C ARG A 91 1.17 -2.46 -3.35
N ASN A 92 0.50 -3.49 -2.83
CA ASN A 92 -0.96 -3.53 -2.74
C ASN A 92 -1.44 -3.33 -1.31
N ILE A 93 -2.62 -2.71 -1.18
CA ILE A 93 -3.18 -2.34 0.12
C ILE A 93 -3.91 -3.52 0.78
N HIS A 94 -4.40 -4.48 0.00
CA HIS A 94 -5.11 -5.70 0.45
C HIS A 94 -4.23 -6.63 1.30
N ASP A 95 -4.81 -7.60 2.00
CA ASP A 95 -4.10 -8.53 2.90
C ASP A 95 -2.96 -9.25 2.18
N SER A 96 -3.11 -9.57 0.89
CA SER A 96 -2.04 -10.15 0.07
C SER A 96 -0.77 -9.30 0.01
N GLY A 97 -0.88 -7.98 0.21
CA GLY A 97 0.24 -7.04 0.23
C GLY A 97 0.63 -6.54 1.62
N THR A 98 -0.28 -6.53 2.60
CA THR A 98 -0.03 -5.92 3.92
C THR A 98 -0.01 -6.88 5.10
N ARG A 99 -0.64 -8.06 4.99
CA ARG A 99 -0.64 -9.05 6.07
C ARG A 99 0.60 -9.91 5.95
N VAL A 100 1.48 -9.83 6.94
CA VAL A 100 2.75 -10.56 7.00
C VAL A 100 2.74 -11.61 8.13
N PRO A 101 3.59 -12.64 8.08
CA PRO A 101 3.87 -13.44 9.25
C PRO A 101 4.54 -12.56 10.32
N LEU A 102 4.18 -12.80 11.58
CA LEU A 102 4.93 -12.36 12.75
C LEU A 102 4.95 -13.52 13.74
N ILE A 103 6.14 -14.09 13.94
CA ILE A 103 6.40 -15.12 14.94
C ILE A 103 7.40 -14.54 15.93
N ILE A 104 7.09 -14.61 17.22
CA ILE A 104 7.98 -14.16 18.29
C ILE A 104 8.24 -15.33 19.22
N ARG A 105 9.50 -15.79 19.27
CA ARG A 105 9.94 -16.85 20.16
C ARG A 105 10.51 -16.24 21.44
N PHE A 106 9.89 -16.55 22.56
CA PHE A 106 10.43 -16.25 23.89
C PHE A 106 11.08 -17.52 24.45
N PRO A 107 12.37 -17.50 24.85
CA PRO A 107 12.95 -18.60 25.60
C PRO A 107 12.36 -18.64 27.02
N ALA A 108 12.56 -19.75 27.74
CA ALA A 108 11.98 -19.98 29.06
C ALA A 108 12.23 -18.82 30.03
N LYS A 109 13.44 -18.24 30.01
CA LYS A 109 13.83 -17.08 30.82
C LYS A 109 12.90 -15.88 30.62
N TRP A 110 12.51 -15.60 29.38
CA TRP A 110 11.69 -14.44 29.01
C TRP A 110 10.21 -14.77 28.82
N GLN A 111 9.77 -15.97 29.20
CA GLN A 111 8.40 -16.43 28.99
C GLN A 111 7.35 -15.54 29.69
N HIS A 112 7.72 -14.86 30.77
CA HIS A 112 6.87 -13.92 31.50
C HIS A 112 6.55 -12.63 30.71
N LEU A 113 7.33 -12.32 29.66
CA LEU A 113 7.09 -11.19 28.74
C LEU A 113 6.22 -11.58 27.53
N ALA A 114 5.95 -12.88 27.35
CA ALA A 114 5.18 -13.37 26.22
C ALA A 114 3.68 -13.12 26.44
N PRO A 115 2.93 -12.71 25.41
CA PRO A 115 1.50 -12.45 25.50
C PRO A 115 0.67 -13.75 25.53
N ALA A 116 1.28 -14.88 25.18
CA ALA A 116 0.64 -16.19 25.13
C ALA A 116 1.66 -17.31 25.35
N ARG A 117 1.16 -18.53 25.60
CA ARG A 117 2.00 -19.74 25.69
C ARG A 117 2.62 -20.08 24.33
N PRO A 118 3.79 -20.75 24.28
CA PRO A 118 4.37 -21.21 23.01
C PRO A 118 3.37 -22.00 22.17
N GLY A 119 3.34 -21.73 20.86
CA GLY A 119 2.43 -22.38 19.91
C GLY A 119 1.00 -21.82 19.86
N GLN A 120 0.67 -20.81 20.67
CA GLN A 120 -0.64 -20.14 20.64
C GLN A 120 -0.65 -18.95 19.68
N TRP A 121 -1.86 -18.64 19.18
CA TRP A 121 -2.11 -17.46 18.35
C TRP A 121 -2.44 -16.23 19.20
N VAL A 122 -2.09 -15.06 18.68
CA VAL A 122 -2.48 -13.76 19.25
C VAL A 122 -3.15 -12.95 18.15
N ASP A 123 -4.42 -12.63 18.34
CA ASP A 123 -5.25 -11.96 17.32
C ASP A 123 -5.15 -10.43 17.34
N GLN A 124 -4.39 -9.87 18.29
CA GLN A 124 -4.18 -8.42 18.39
C GLN A 124 -3.55 -7.87 17.11
N PRO A 125 -4.17 -6.86 16.46
CA PRO A 125 -3.52 -6.16 15.36
C PRO A 125 -2.27 -5.43 15.84
N VAL A 126 -1.17 -5.63 15.11
CA VAL A 126 0.11 -4.94 15.29
C VAL A 126 0.57 -4.36 13.96
N ALA A 127 1.33 -3.27 14.01
CA ALA A 127 1.90 -2.63 12.83
C ALA A 127 3.41 -2.43 13.00
N PHE A 128 4.18 -2.36 11.91
CA PHE A 128 5.64 -2.21 12.04
C PHE A 128 6.09 -0.93 12.74
N VAL A 129 5.27 0.13 12.69
CA VAL A 129 5.53 1.37 13.44
C VAL A 129 5.62 1.09 14.96
N ASP A 130 5.01 0.01 15.45
CA ASP A 130 5.01 -0.40 16.86
C ASP A 130 6.32 -1.04 17.32
N PHE A 131 7.14 -1.55 16.40
CA PHE A 131 8.32 -2.34 16.74
C PHE A 131 9.36 -1.55 17.53
N PRO A 132 9.73 -0.31 17.15
CA PRO A 132 10.69 0.47 17.93
C PRO A 132 10.25 0.67 19.38
N ALA A 133 8.99 1.05 19.62
CA ALA A 133 8.45 1.21 20.98
C ALA A 133 8.42 -0.13 21.75
N THR A 134 8.08 -1.21 21.06
CA THR A 134 8.02 -2.55 21.64
C THR A 134 9.39 -3.07 22.07
N LEU A 135 10.43 -2.84 21.26
CA LEU A 135 11.80 -3.23 21.61
C LEU A 135 12.30 -2.46 22.84
N LEU A 136 12.07 -1.15 22.91
CA LEU A 136 12.43 -0.35 24.08
C LEU A 136 11.68 -0.82 25.34
N SER A 137 10.38 -1.10 25.21
CA SER A 137 9.56 -1.66 26.30
C SER A 137 10.10 -3.00 26.81
N LEU A 138 10.48 -3.92 25.92
CA LEU A 138 11.07 -5.21 26.28
C LEU A 138 12.44 -5.07 26.96
N CYS A 139 13.21 -4.06 26.59
CA CYS A 139 14.53 -3.78 27.17
C CYS A 139 14.47 -2.90 28.43
N GLY A 140 13.28 -2.48 28.89
CA GLY A 140 13.13 -1.55 30.02
C GLY A 140 13.66 -0.14 29.74
N ALA A 141 13.84 0.23 28.46
CA ALA A 141 14.36 1.53 28.05
C ALA A 141 13.20 2.55 27.87
N PRO A 142 13.41 3.85 28.15
CA PRO A 142 12.38 4.87 27.94
C PRO A 142 11.94 4.97 26.47
N ILE A 143 10.63 5.01 26.22
CA ILE A 143 10.08 5.23 24.87
C ILE A 143 10.04 6.74 24.56
N PRO A 144 10.70 7.22 23.49
CA PRO A 144 10.62 8.63 23.11
C PRO A 144 9.20 9.07 22.73
N LYS A 145 8.80 10.26 23.19
CA LYS A 145 7.45 10.81 22.95
C LYS A 145 7.10 11.02 21.47
N HIS A 146 8.09 11.10 20.58
CA HIS A 146 7.88 11.31 19.15
C HIS A 146 7.70 9.98 18.37
N PHE A 147 7.78 8.83 19.03
CA PHE A 147 7.44 7.56 18.38
C PHE A 147 5.93 7.48 18.19
N GLU A 148 5.50 7.26 16.96
CA GLU A 148 4.07 7.14 16.60
C GLU A 148 3.51 5.74 16.94
N GLY A 149 4.39 4.75 17.06
CA GLY A 149 4.03 3.39 17.41
C GLY A 149 3.81 3.20 18.90
N ARG A 150 3.03 2.16 19.23
CA ARG A 150 2.76 1.77 20.62
C ARG A 150 3.45 0.46 20.93
N ALA A 151 4.03 0.33 22.13
CA ALA A 151 4.55 -0.95 22.56
C ALA A 151 3.39 -1.96 22.70
N PHE A 152 3.54 -3.16 22.11
CA PHE A 152 2.56 -4.26 22.27
C PHE A 152 3.09 -5.41 23.13
N LEU A 153 4.31 -5.28 23.67
CA LEU A 153 4.96 -6.21 24.60
C LEU A 153 5.81 -5.41 25.61
N GLY A 154 6.23 -6.08 26.69
CA GLY A 154 7.07 -5.51 27.73
C GLY A 154 6.29 -4.68 28.76
N GLU A 155 7.00 -4.12 29.73
CA GLU A 155 6.39 -3.43 30.88
C GLU A 155 5.67 -2.12 30.51
N GLN A 156 6.08 -1.49 29.41
CA GLN A 156 5.50 -0.24 28.91
C GLN A 156 4.45 -0.49 27.81
N GLN A 157 3.89 -1.70 27.71
CA GLN A 157 2.90 -2.02 26.70
C GLN A 157 1.62 -1.17 26.84
N SER A 158 1.07 -0.76 25.70
CA SER A 158 -0.19 -0.05 25.62
C SER A 158 -1.37 -1.02 25.48
N PRO A 159 -2.60 -0.57 25.80
CA PRO A 159 -3.80 -1.35 25.51
C PRO A 159 -3.87 -1.79 24.03
N PRO A 160 -4.35 -3.01 23.75
CA PRO A 160 -4.52 -3.51 22.39
C PRO A 160 -5.30 -2.55 21.49
N ARG A 161 -4.83 -2.33 20.27
CA ARG A 161 -5.56 -1.56 19.26
C ARG A 161 -6.65 -2.42 18.61
N GLY A 162 -7.78 -1.82 18.26
CA GLY A 162 -8.89 -2.51 17.59
C GLY A 162 -8.69 -2.73 16.07
N HIS A 163 -7.77 -1.98 15.45
CA HIS A 163 -7.53 -2.02 14.00
C HIS A 163 -6.08 -1.64 13.67
N ALA A 164 -5.60 -2.09 12.50
CA ALA A 164 -4.37 -1.58 11.88
C ALA A 164 -4.71 -0.45 10.89
N PHE A 165 -3.91 0.62 10.91
CA PHE A 165 -3.92 1.66 9.87
C PHE A 165 -2.88 1.34 8.81
N LEU A 166 -3.27 1.47 7.54
CA LEU A 166 -2.49 1.07 6.38
C LEU A 166 -2.54 2.16 5.34
N TYR A 167 -1.42 2.37 4.63
CA TYR A 167 -1.38 3.32 3.53
C TYR A 167 -0.61 2.77 2.33
N ARG A 168 -0.98 3.28 1.17
CA ARG A 168 -0.24 3.17 -0.09
C ARG A 168 -0.12 4.59 -0.65
N GLY A 169 1.08 4.92 -1.12
CA GLY A 169 1.44 6.25 -1.62
C GLY A 169 2.25 6.13 -2.91
N ARG A 170 3.56 6.40 -2.83
CA ARG A 170 4.48 6.16 -3.94
C ARG A 170 4.92 4.69 -3.98
N MET A 171 4.92 4.11 -5.17
CA MET A 171 5.42 2.77 -5.47
C MET A 171 6.33 2.88 -6.68
N ASP A 172 7.64 2.89 -6.44
CA ASP A 172 8.64 3.16 -7.47
C ASP A 172 8.31 4.49 -8.20
N GLU A 173 8.00 4.44 -9.49
CA GLU A 173 7.65 5.59 -10.34
C GLU A 173 6.14 5.91 -10.38
N ARG A 174 5.30 5.19 -9.62
CA ARG A 174 3.84 5.32 -9.62
C ARG A 174 3.36 5.93 -8.32
N TYR A 175 2.35 6.79 -8.41
CA TYR A 175 1.67 7.37 -7.25
C TYR A 175 0.26 6.77 -7.15
N ASP A 176 -0.21 6.50 -5.95
CA ASP A 176 -1.59 6.08 -5.68
C ASP A 176 -1.93 6.35 -4.21
N THR A 177 -2.68 7.42 -3.92
CA THR A 177 -3.06 7.77 -2.56
C THR A 177 -4.22 6.88 -2.12
N VAL A 178 -3.91 5.89 -1.29
CA VAL A 178 -4.89 4.94 -0.74
C VAL A 178 -4.64 4.80 0.76
N ARG A 179 -5.73 4.74 1.52
CA ARG A 179 -5.70 4.53 2.97
C ARG A 179 -6.66 3.42 3.34
N ALA A 180 -6.32 2.62 4.33
CA ALA A 180 -7.18 1.55 4.81
C ALA A 180 -7.08 1.38 6.33
N VAL A 181 -8.17 0.89 6.91
CA VAL A 181 -8.19 0.32 8.25
C VAL A 181 -8.62 -1.14 8.14
N ARG A 182 -7.98 -2.00 8.94
CA ARG A 182 -8.28 -3.43 9.00
C ARG A 182 -8.44 -3.84 10.45
N ASP A 183 -9.66 -4.23 10.84
CA ASP A 183 -9.95 -4.86 12.13
C ASP A 183 -9.94 -6.40 11.99
N SER A 184 -10.36 -7.12 13.02
CA SER A 184 -10.36 -8.59 13.00
C SER A 184 -11.32 -9.19 11.96
N GLN A 185 -12.36 -8.47 11.55
CA GLN A 185 -13.44 -8.97 10.71
C GLN A 185 -13.52 -8.27 9.34
N PHE A 186 -13.19 -6.98 9.29
CA PHE A 186 -13.39 -6.12 8.14
C PHE A 186 -12.14 -5.35 7.76
N ARG A 187 -12.05 -5.08 6.45
CA ARG A 187 -11.17 -4.07 5.89
C ARG A 187 -12.00 -3.01 5.19
N TYR A 188 -11.72 -1.76 5.50
CA TYR A 188 -12.21 -0.61 4.74
C TYR A 188 -11.06 0.07 4.04
N VAL A 189 -11.23 0.39 2.75
CA VAL A 189 -10.25 1.08 1.91
C VAL A 189 -10.88 2.32 1.31
N ARG A 190 -10.18 3.45 1.39
CA ARG A 190 -10.50 4.69 0.68
C ARG A 190 -9.47 4.94 -0.40
N ASN A 191 -9.93 4.97 -1.65
CA ASN A 191 -9.11 5.30 -2.81
C ASN A 191 -9.27 6.78 -3.14
N TYR A 192 -8.23 7.57 -2.88
CA TYR A 192 -8.23 8.99 -3.26
C TYR A 192 -7.75 9.21 -4.71
N SER A 193 -7.36 8.15 -5.41
CA SER A 193 -7.04 8.13 -6.85
C SER A 193 -7.83 7.03 -7.58
N PRO A 194 -9.18 7.04 -7.54
CA PRO A 194 -9.99 5.94 -8.06
C PRO A 194 -9.93 5.86 -9.60
N HIS A 195 -9.54 6.93 -10.29
CA HIS A 195 -9.31 6.93 -11.74
C HIS A 195 -8.13 6.03 -12.17
N ARG A 196 -7.31 5.53 -11.22
CA ARG A 196 -6.18 4.63 -11.46
C ARG A 196 -6.53 3.19 -11.08
N PRO A 197 -6.05 2.18 -11.83
CA PRO A 197 -6.21 0.78 -11.43
C PRO A 197 -5.36 0.43 -10.20
N TRP A 198 -5.67 -0.71 -9.55
CA TRP A 198 -4.81 -1.28 -8.51
C TRP A 198 -3.46 -1.72 -9.10
N GLY A 199 -3.51 -2.43 -10.21
CA GLY A 199 -2.38 -2.84 -11.03
C GLY A 199 -1.98 -1.74 -11.99
N GLN A 200 -0.90 -1.04 -11.66
CA GLN A 200 -0.25 -0.09 -12.56
C GLN A 200 0.96 -0.77 -13.25
N HIS A 201 1.39 -0.23 -14.37
CA HIS A 201 2.59 -0.73 -15.05
C HIS A 201 3.84 -0.27 -14.29
N TYR A 202 4.44 -1.13 -13.46
CA TYR A 202 5.70 -0.87 -12.76
C TYR A 202 6.86 -1.43 -13.58
N SER A 203 7.89 -0.63 -13.84
CA SER A 203 8.98 -0.98 -14.76
C SER A 203 9.70 -2.27 -14.35
N TYR A 204 10.05 -2.39 -13.07
CA TYR A 204 10.81 -3.53 -12.57
C TYR A 204 10.02 -4.85 -12.52
N PRO A 205 8.82 -4.93 -11.91
CA PRO A 205 7.99 -6.15 -11.94
C PRO A 205 7.69 -6.64 -13.36
N PHE A 206 7.42 -5.73 -14.30
CA PHE A 206 7.21 -6.12 -15.70
C PHE A 206 8.50 -6.62 -16.38
N GLN A 207 9.68 -6.23 -15.90
CA GLN A 207 10.96 -6.75 -16.38
C GLN A 207 11.27 -8.14 -15.81
N VAL A 208 11.06 -8.35 -14.50
CA VAL A 208 11.55 -9.55 -13.82
C VAL A 208 10.51 -10.64 -13.60
N LEU A 209 9.21 -10.35 -13.69
CA LEU A 209 8.13 -11.32 -13.41
C LEU A 209 7.38 -11.74 -14.68
N PRO A 210 7.64 -12.93 -15.25
CA PRO A 210 6.83 -13.53 -16.29
C PRO A 210 5.34 -13.57 -15.94
N SER A 211 4.99 -13.87 -14.69
CA SER A 211 3.61 -13.87 -14.20
C SER A 211 2.90 -12.52 -14.32
N MET A 212 3.61 -11.40 -14.12
CA MET A 212 3.05 -10.05 -14.28
C MET A 212 2.75 -9.75 -15.74
N ARG A 213 3.72 -10.04 -16.63
CA ARG A 213 3.56 -9.85 -18.08
C ARG A 213 2.45 -10.72 -18.66
N SER A 214 2.42 -11.99 -18.27
CA SER A 214 1.41 -12.97 -18.71
C SER A 214 0.01 -12.55 -18.28
N TRP A 215 -0.18 -12.14 -17.01
CA TRP A 215 -1.47 -11.60 -16.56
C TRP A 215 -1.91 -10.35 -17.32
N PHE A 216 -1.00 -9.42 -17.57
CA PHE A 216 -1.32 -8.23 -18.35
C PHE A 216 -1.69 -8.59 -19.80
N ALA A 217 -0.98 -9.52 -20.43
CA ALA A 217 -1.28 -9.98 -21.79
C ALA A 217 -2.67 -10.65 -21.88
N GLU A 218 -3.06 -11.47 -20.91
CA GLU A 218 -4.41 -12.06 -20.83
C GLU A 218 -5.50 -10.98 -20.70
N PHE A 219 -5.24 -9.93 -19.92
CA PHE A 219 -6.14 -8.79 -19.80
C PHE A 219 -6.29 -8.04 -21.13
N GLU A 220 -5.18 -7.76 -21.82
CA GLU A 220 -5.21 -7.04 -23.10
C GLU A 220 -5.85 -7.85 -24.23
N ALA A 221 -5.72 -9.18 -24.17
CA ALA A 221 -6.39 -10.09 -25.09
C ALA A 221 -7.89 -10.29 -24.77
N GLY A 222 -8.40 -9.73 -23.67
CA GLY A 222 -9.80 -9.89 -23.26
C GLY A 222 -10.14 -11.29 -22.75
N ARG A 223 -9.15 -12.08 -22.32
CA ARG A 223 -9.33 -13.46 -21.84
C ARG A 223 -9.50 -13.56 -20.33
N CYS A 224 -9.22 -12.49 -19.59
CA CYS A 224 -9.52 -12.42 -18.16
C CYS A 224 -11.03 -12.38 -17.90
N ASN A 225 -11.49 -13.13 -16.90
CA ASN A 225 -12.82 -12.93 -16.32
C ASN A 225 -12.91 -11.59 -15.56
N GLU A 226 -14.08 -11.23 -15.04
CA GLU A 226 -14.29 -9.95 -14.35
C GLU A 226 -13.35 -9.74 -13.17
N THR A 227 -13.20 -10.74 -12.30
CA THR A 227 -12.34 -10.69 -11.12
C THR A 227 -10.86 -10.53 -11.48
N GLN A 228 -10.39 -11.24 -12.50
CA GLN A 228 -9.01 -11.17 -13.00
C GLN A 228 -8.73 -9.84 -13.71
N ALA A 229 -9.69 -9.31 -14.46
CA ALA A 229 -9.57 -8.05 -15.17
C ALA A 229 -9.66 -6.83 -14.24
N ALA A 230 -10.35 -6.96 -13.10
CA ALA A 230 -10.56 -5.88 -12.14
C ALA A 230 -9.24 -5.23 -11.70
N TYR A 231 -8.17 -6.01 -11.48
CA TYR A 231 -6.86 -5.51 -11.10
C TYR A 231 -6.31 -4.43 -12.04
N TRP A 232 -6.61 -4.52 -13.34
CA TRP A 232 -6.12 -3.62 -14.39
C TRP A 232 -7.13 -2.52 -14.78
N ARG A 233 -8.29 -2.46 -14.13
CA ARG A 233 -9.34 -1.46 -14.37
C ARG A 233 -9.36 -0.42 -13.25
N PRO A 234 -9.86 0.81 -13.52
CA PRO A 234 -10.05 1.82 -12.47
C PRO A 234 -10.87 1.26 -11.29
N LYS A 235 -10.42 1.57 -10.08
CA LYS A 235 -10.98 1.04 -8.83
C LYS A 235 -12.09 1.94 -8.26
N PRO A 236 -12.97 1.42 -7.40
CA PRO A 236 -14.01 2.24 -6.75
C PRO A 236 -13.42 3.26 -5.78
N ALA A 237 -14.21 4.25 -5.40
CA ALA A 237 -13.84 5.28 -4.43
C ALA A 237 -13.68 4.71 -3.01
N GLU A 238 -14.53 3.74 -2.66
CA GLU A 238 -14.58 3.06 -1.38
C GLU A 238 -14.64 1.54 -1.58
N GLU A 239 -13.97 0.80 -0.70
CA GLU A 239 -14.05 -0.66 -0.63
C GLU A 239 -14.32 -1.10 0.82
N LEU A 240 -15.20 -2.09 1.00
CA LEU A 240 -15.43 -2.74 2.28
C LEU A 240 -15.45 -4.26 2.05
N TYR A 241 -14.60 -4.98 2.77
CA TYR A 241 -14.46 -6.44 2.68
C TYR A 241 -14.68 -7.08 4.04
N GLU A 242 -15.46 -8.15 4.07
CA GLU A 242 -15.59 -9.04 5.23
C GLU A 242 -14.58 -10.18 5.06
N ILE A 243 -13.53 -10.19 5.88
CA ILE A 243 -12.32 -10.99 5.65
C ILE A 243 -12.59 -12.49 5.81
N ALA A 244 -13.40 -12.88 6.79
CA ALA A 244 -13.67 -14.30 7.05
C ALA A 244 -14.42 -14.98 5.90
N SER A 245 -15.40 -14.28 5.30
CA SER A 245 -16.20 -14.79 4.19
C SER A 245 -15.54 -14.55 2.83
N ASP A 246 -14.65 -13.56 2.72
CA ASP A 246 -13.91 -13.21 1.51
C ASP A 246 -12.41 -13.00 1.77
N PRO A 247 -11.64 -14.10 1.99
CA PRO A 247 -10.22 -14.02 2.32
C PRO A 247 -9.34 -13.49 1.18
N HIS A 248 -9.90 -13.33 -0.03
CA HIS A 248 -9.20 -12.79 -1.19
C HIS A 248 -9.57 -11.33 -1.49
N GLU A 249 -10.50 -10.76 -0.73
CA GLU A 249 -10.94 -9.36 -0.84
C GLU A 249 -11.34 -9.02 -2.28
N ILE A 250 -12.20 -9.85 -2.88
CA ILE A 250 -12.68 -9.70 -4.26
C ILE A 250 -14.12 -9.18 -4.32
N ARG A 251 -14.90 -9.32 -3.26
CA ARG A 251 -16.31 -8.89 -3.16
C ARG A 251 -16.40 -7.59 -2.36
N ASN A 252 -16.32 -6.47 -3.06
CA ASN A 252 -16.52 -5.16 -2.45
C ASN A 252 -18.00 -4.96 -2.03
N ARG A 253 -18.24 -4.73 -0.74
CA ARG A 253 -19.57 -4.52 -0.13
C ARG A 253 -19.80 -3.08 0.34
N ALA A 254 -18.98 -2.10 -0.08
CA ALA A 254 -19.14 -0.70 0.33
C ALA A 254 -20.50 -0.08 -0.08
N ALA A 255 -21.10 -0.57 -1.17
CA ALA A 255 -22.41 -0.13 -1.64
C ALA A 255 -23.58 -0.90 -0.99
N ASP A 256 -23.31 -1.90 -0.14
CA ASP A 256 -24.35 -2.70 0.49
C ASP A 256 -25.06 -1.91 1.60
N PRO A 257 -26.38 -1.65 1.49
CA PRO A 257 -27.11 -0.92 2.51
C PRO A 257 -27.13 -1.64 3.87
N GLN A 258 -27.04 -2.97 3.90
CA GLN A 258 -27.02 -3.75 5.15
C GLN A 258 -25.72 -3.54 5.94
N LEU A 259 -24.63 -3.16 5.26
CA LEU A 259 -23.34 -2.87 5.89
C LEU A 259 -23.04 -1.37 6.00
N ALA A 260 -24.02 -0.50 5.73
CA ALA A 260 -23.82 0.95 5.75
C ALA A 260 -23.29 1.46 7.10
N SER A 261 -23.86 0.98 8.23
CA SER A 261 -23.39 1.34 9.57
C SER A 261 -21.94 0.93 9.80
N LYS A 262 -21.55 -0.29 9.41
CA LYS A 262 -20.17 -0.78 9.54
C LYS A 262 -19.20 -0.02 8.63
N ARG A 263 -19.61 0.29 7.39
CA ARG A 263 -18.84 1.14 6.48
C ARG A 263 -18.58 2.52 7.10
N ASP A 264 -19.61 3.16 7.64
CA ASP A 264 -19.51 4.51 8.17
C ASP A 264 -18.68 4.55 9.47
N GLU A 265 -18.77 3.52 10.30
CA GLU A 265 -17.86 3.29 11.46
C GLU A 265 -16.40 3.22 10.99
N MET A 266 -16.11 2.35 10.03
CA MET A 266 -14.74 2.14 9.53
C MET A 266 -14.20 3.36 8.77
N ARG A 267 -15.06 4.08 8.05
CA ARG A 267 -14.74 5.37 7.42
C ARG A 267 -14.33 6.40 8.46
N SER A 268 -15.09 6.49 9.56
CA SER A 268 -14.81 7.42 10.66
C SER A 268 -13.47 7.09 11.33
N LYS A 269 -13.20 5.80 11.58
CA LYS A 269 -11.90 5.33 12.10
C LYS A 269 -10.75 5.71 11.17
N LEU A 270 -10.88 5.45 9.87
CA LEU A 270 -9.85 5.81 8.88
C LEU A 270 -9.58 7.31 8.88
N ARG A 271 -10.64 8.12 8.86
CA ARG A 271 -10.53 9.57 8.86
C ARG A 271 -9.85 10.09 10.12
N ALA A 272 -10.19 9.53 11.28
CA ALA A 272 -9.55 9.87 12.55
C ALA A 272 -8.04 9.60 12.51
N GLU A 273 -7.60 8.43 12.02
CA GLU A 273 -6.17 8.09 11.87
C GLU A 273 -5.43 9.07 10.94
N ILE A 274 -6.03 9.43 9.81
CA ILE A 274 -5.43 10.37 8.84
C ILE A 274 -5.23 11.76 9.48
N ILE A 275 -6.23 12.24 10.23
CA ILE A 275 -6.18 13.55 10.88
C ILE A 275 -5.20 13.53 12.05
N SER A 276 -5.28 12.52 12.92
CA SER A 276 -4.43 12.44 14.12
C SER A 276 -2.96 12.28 13.79
N SER A 277 -2.63 11.54 12.73
CA SER A 277 -1.25 11.40 12.23
C SER A 277 -0.77 12.61 11.42
N ARG A 278 -1.67 13.56 11.12
CA ARG A 278 -1.40 14.72 10.25
C ARG A 278 -0.75 14.28 8.93
N ASP A 279 -1.37 13.30 8.30
CA ASP A 279 -0.86 12.51 7.19
C ASP A 279 -0.39 13.35 5.98
N THR A 280 0.93 13.51 5.87
CA THR A 280 1.57 14.29 4.80
C THR A 280 1.42 13.68 3.41
N GLY A 281 0.93 12.45 3.28
CA GLY A 281 0.69 11.81 1.97
C GLY A 281 -0.46 12.44 1.17
N PHE A 282 -1.18 13.40 1.74
CA PHE A 282 -2.14 14.26 1.04
C PHE A 282 -1.50 15.52 0.45
N ILE A 283 -0.22 15.77 0.73
CA ILE A 283 0.59 16.80 0.09
C ILE A 283 1.34 16.15 -1.08
N PRO A 284 1.34 16.75 -2.29
CA PRO A 284 2.21 16.27 -3.37
C PRO A 284 3.68 16.41 -2.98
N GLU A 285 4.50 15.38 -3.18
CA GLU A 285 5.94 15.36 -2.81
C GLU A 285 6.70 16.59 -3.32
N ALA A 286 6.43 17.06 -4.54
CA ALA A 286 7.05 18.25 -5.10
C ALA A 286 6.82 19.53 -4.26
N MET A 287 5.72 19.59 -3.52
CA MET A 287 5.41 20.73 -2.66
C MET A 287 6.12 20.68 -1.29
N PHE A 288 6.79 19.58 -0.92
CA PHE A 288 7.32 19.39 0.43
C PHE A 288 8.32 20.48 0.81
N SER A 289 9.40 20.65 0.04
CA SER A 289 10.44 21.64 0.33
C SER A 289 9.89 23.08 0.33
N ARG A 290 8.97 23.39 -0.58
CA ARG A 290 8.36 24.72 -0.68
C ARG A 290 7.44 25.05 0.48
N LEU A 291 6.66 24.09 0.96
CA LEU A 291 5.75 24.27 2.09
C LEU A 291 6.50 24.27 3.42
N ALA A 292 7.50 23.40 3.55
CA ALA A 292 8.27 23.27 4.78
C ALA A 292 9.32 24.39 4.96
N GLY A 293 9.83 24.96 3.85
CA GLY A 293 10.89 25.96 3.89
C GLY A 293 12.15 25.36 4.53
N ASP A 294 12.64 26.01 5.59
CA ASP A 294 13.81 25.55 6.36
C ASP A 294 13.48 24.45 7.39
N LYS A 295 12.19 24.11 7.55
CA LYS A 295 11.73 23.06 8.47
C LYS A 295 11.67 21.71 7.76
N THR A 296 11.56 20.65 8.54
CA THR A 296 11.15 19.34 8.03
C THR A 296 9.68 19.36 7.62
N ILE A 297 9.28 18.47 6.71
CA ILE A 297 7.86 18.31 6.35
C ILE A 297 7.01 17.88 7.54
N TYR A 298 7.60 17.14 8.49
CA TYR A 298 6.94 16.76 9.74
C TYR A 298 6.59 18.00 10.57
N GLU A 299 7.55 18.90 10.80
CA GLU A 299 7.30 20.14 11.55
C GLU A 299 6.30 21.06 10.86
N TYR A 300 6.33 21.17 9.53
CA TYR A 300 5.28 21.86 8.78
C TYR A 300 3.91 21.21 9.01
N ALA A 301 3.86 19.87 8.92
CA ALA A 301 2.63 19.13 9.11
C ALA A 301 2.05 19.43 10.49
N GLN A 302 2.86 19.47 11.56
CA GLN A 302 2.42 19.79 12.93
C GLN A 302 1.94 21.25 13.14
N SER A 303 2.12 22.14 12.16
CA SER A 303 1.70 23.54 12.27
C SER A 303 0.29 23.79 11.71
N ASP A 304 -0.33 24.91 12.10
CA ASP A 304 -1.63 25.37 11.59
C ASP A 304 -1.60 25.71 10.08
N ALA A 305 -0.40 25.87 9.51
CA ALA A 305 -0.22 26.09 8.08
C ALA A 305 -0.58 24.85 7.24
N TYR A 306 -0.76 23.68 7.86
CA TYR A 306 -1.26 22.48 7.22
C TYR A 306 -2.72 22.20 7.61
N PRO A 307 -3.71 22.66 6.81
CA PRO A 307 -5.13 22.51 7.14
C PRO A 307 -5.66 21.13 6.76
N ILE A 308 -5.20 20.08 7.47
CA ILE A 308 -5.48 18.67 7.14
C ILE A 308 -6.97 18.38 7.02
N GLU A 309 -7.83 18.84 7.94
CA GLU A 309 -9.26 18.54 7.93
C GLU A 309 -9.93 19.06 6.65
N ARG A 310 -9.63 20.31 6.25
CA ARG A 310 -10.11 20.91 4.99
C ARG A 310 -9.61 20.15 3.78
N ILE A 311 -8.35 19.69 3.82
CA ILE A 311 -7.76 18.90 2.75
C ILE A 311 -8.47 17.55 2.62
N ILE A 312 -8.73 16.85 3.72
CA ILE A 312 -9.42 15.55 3.68
C ILE A 312 -10.87 15.70 3.25
N ASP A 313 -11.59 16.72 3.73
CA ASP A 313 -12.96 17.02 3.26
C ASP A 313 -13.02 17.20 1.75
N LEU A 314 -12.09 17.98 1.19
CA LEU A 314 -12.01 18.17 -0.23
C LEU A 314 -11.55 16.89 -0.96
N ALA A 315 -10.58 16.16 -0.42
CA ALA A 315 -10.09 14.93 -1.02
C ALA A 315 -11.18 13.84 -1.08
N ASP A 316 -12.04 13.77 -0.06
CA ASP A 316 -13.20 12.88 -0.05
C ASP A 316 -14.18 13.25 -1.17
N LYS A 317 -14.55 14.53 -1.29
CA LYS A 317 -15.41 15.02 -2.38
C LYS A 317 -14.78 14.79 -3.76
N ALA A 318 -13.51 15.16 -3.92
CA ALA A 318 -12.75 15.06 -5.17
C ALA A 318 -12.63 13.61 -5.67
N SER A 319 -12.54 12.65 -4.77
CA SER A 319 -12.39 11.23 -5.11
C SER A 319 -13.70 10.43 -5.09
N SER A 320 -14.84 11.07 -4.83
CA SER A 320 -16.17 10.42 -4.81
C SER A 320 -16.67 9.96 -6.19
N ARG A 321 -16.21 10.63 -7.26
CA ARG A 321 -16.79 10.57 -8.63
C ARG A 321 -18.22 11.11 -8.73
N ASP A 322 -18.66 11.95 -7.81
CA ASP A 322 -19.98 12.59 -7.86
C ASP A 322 -19.88 14.00 -8.48
N PRO A 323 -20.48 14.25 -9.66
CA PRO A 323 -20.54 15.58 -10.26
C PRO A 323 -21.26 16.63 -9.41
N ALA A 324 -22.04 16.25 -8.40
CA ALA A 324 -22.66 17.18 -7.46
C ALA A 324 -21.63 18.05 -6.72
N HIS A 325 -20.37 17.60 -6.63
CA HIS A 325 -19.28 18.36 -6.00
C HIS A 325 -18.58 19.36 -6.93
N LEU A 326 -19.02 19.55 -8.18
CA LEU A 326 -18.42 20.54 -9.08
C LEU A 326 -18.31 21.97 -8.48
N PRO A 327 -19.30 22.49 -7.72
CA PRO A 327 -19.17 23.78 -7.06
C PRO A 327 -18.04 23.81 -6.03
N ASP A 328 -17.89 22.76 -5.21
CA ASP A 328 -16.78 22.63 -4.24
C ASP A 328 -15.42 22.65 -4.96
N LEU A 329 -15.31 21.91 -6.07
CA LEU A 329 -14.09 21.85 -6.88
C LEU A 329 -13.77 23.20 -7.50
N ARG A 330 -14.76 23.95 -8.02
CA ARG A 330 -14.54 25.30 -8.57
C ARG A 330 -13.94 26.24 -7.52
N THR A 331 -14.51 26.24 -6.31
CA THR A 331 -13.99 27.03 -5.18
C THR A 331 -12.56 26.60 -4.83
N ALA A 332 -12.30 25.29 -4.76
CA ALA A 332 -10.98 24.76 -4.44
C ALA A 332 -9.91 25.16 -5.46
N LEU A 333 -10.23 25.24 -6.76
CA LEU A 333 -9.29 25.65 -7.79
C LEU A 333 -8.80 27.10 -7.63
N ALA A 334 -9.54 27.95 -6.92
CA ALA A 334 -9.17 29.34 -6.64
C ALA A 334 -8.61 29.55 -5.21
N ASP A 335 -8.49 28.50 -4.40
CA ASP A 335 -8.08 28.62 -2.99
C ASP A 335 -6.62 29.09 -2.85
N PRO A 336 -6.28 29.97 -1.89
CA PRO A 336 -4.91 30.42 -1.69
C PRO A 336 -3.94 29.29 -1.31
N HIS A 337 -4.43 28.21 -0.68
CA HIS A 337 -3.60 27.09 -0.25
C HIS A 337 -3.33 26.12 -1.43
N PRO A 338 -2.05 25.89 -1.80
CA PRO A 338 -1.72 25.13 -3.01
C PRO A 338 -2.15 23.65 -2.96
N VAL A 339 -2.23 23.05 -1.77
CA VAL A 339 -2.71 21.66 -1.62
C VAL A 339 -4.23 21.56 -1.84
N ILE A 340 -4.99 22.61 -1.50
CA ILE A 340 -6.44 22.66 -1.76
C ILE A 340 -6.67 22.75 -3.27
N ARG A 341 -5.93 23.63 -3.97
CA ARG A 341 -5.96 23.69 -5.44
C ARG A 341 -5.59 22.38 -6.11
N TYR A 342 -4.57 21.69 -5.58
CA TYR A 342 -4.18 20.36 -6.05
C TYR A 342 -5.36 19.37 -5.96
N TRP A 343 -6.04 19.27 -4.82
CA TRP A 343 -7.18 18.35 -4.68
C TRP A 343 -8.38 18.77 -5.53
N GLY A 344 -8.60 20.07 -5.75
CA GLY A 344 -9.58 20.57 -6.74
C GLY A 344 -9.27 20.06 -8.15
N ALA A 345 -8.01 20.13 -8.57
CA ALA A 345 -7.56 19.64 -9.87
C ALA A 345 -7.64 18.10 -9.97
N ILE A 346 -7.32 17.37 -8.89
CA ILE A 346 -7.51 15.91 -8.83
C ILE A 346 -8.98 15.54 -8.96
N GLY A 347 -9.90 16.29 -8.33
CA GLY A 347 -11.33 16.07 -8.47
C GLY A 347 -11.80 16.21 -9.91
N CYS A 348 -11.32 17.23 -10.61
CA CYS A 348 -11.61 17.40 -12.04
C CYS A 348 -11.06 16.24 -12.88
N LEU A 349 -9.85 15.75 -12.56
CA LEU A 349 -9.25 14.59 -13.23
C LEU A 349 -10.08 13.31 -12.99
N VAL A 350 -10.61 13.13 -11.79
CA VAL A 350 -11.46 11.99 -11.40
C VAL A 350 -12.81 12.03 -12.14
N LEU A 351 -13.43 13.20 -12.25
CA LEU A 351 -14.71 13.42 -12.94
C LEU A 351 -14.60 13.38 -14.47
N GLN A 352 -13.39 13.54 -15.02
CA GLN A 352 -13.15 13.50 -16.47
C GLN A 352 -14.10 14.45 -17.22
N THR A 353 -14.89 13.96 -18.18
CA THR A 353 -15.80 14.77 -19.01
C THR A 353 -16.80 15.56 -18.19
N ASP A 354 -17.21 15.08 -17.01
CA ASP A 354 -18.18 15.76 -16.16
C ASP A 354 -17.59 17.05 -15.55
N ALA A 355 -16.25 17.18 -15.51
CA ALA A 355 -15.58 18.42 -15.12
C ALA A 355 -15.44 19.45 -16.25
N ALA A 356 -16.08 19.24 -17.41
CA ALA A 356 -15.96 20.16 -18.55
C ALA A 356 -16.31 21.63 -18.18
N PRO A 357 -17.28 21.91 -17.30
CA PRO A 357 -17.57 23.28 -16.84
C PRO A 357 -16.46 23.99 -16.06
N LEU A 358 -15.37 23.28 -15.69
CA LEU A 358 -14.21 23.80 -14.96
C LEU A 358 -12.95 23.94 -15.83
N ARG A 359 -13.08 23.76 -17.15
CA ARG A 359 -11.94 23.77 -18.09
C ARG A 359 -11.14 25.06 -18.02
N ASN A 360 -11.82 26.21 -17.93
CA ASN A 360 -11.16 27.52 -17.93
C ASN A 360 -10.34 27.74 -16.65
N GLU A 361 -10.89 27.36 -15.50
CA GLU A 361 -10.20 27.41 -14.21
C GLU A 361 -8.97 26.51 -14.20
N LEU A 362 -9.10 25.27 -14.70
CA LEU A 362 -7.97 24.35 -14.85
C LEU A 362 -6.89 24.90 -15.79
N HIS A 363 -7.28 25.58 -16.86
CA HIS A 363 -6.37 26.27 -17.75
C HIS A 363 -5.68 27.47 -17.08
N GLY A 364 -6.37 28.19 -16.19
CA GLY A 364 -5.81 29.26 -15.38
C GLY A 364 -4.69 28.76 -14.47
N LEU A 365 -4.88 27.61 -13.82
CA LEU A 365 -3.84 26.94 -13.01
C LEU A 365 -2.64 26.48 -13.83
N LEU A 366 -2.66 26.64 -15.16
CA LEU A 366 -1.48 26.43 -15.99
C LEU A 366 -0.37 27.45 -15.86
N ARG A 367 -0.64 28.53 -15.14
CA ARG A 367 0.32 29.62 -14.92
C ARG A 367 0.72 29.76 -13.44
N ASP A 368 0.21 28.89 -12.57
CA ASP A 368 0.42 28.93 -11.12
C ASP A 368 1.73 28.24 -10.72
N GLY A 369 2.83 28.99 -10.58
CA GLY A 369 4.17 28.48 -10.21
C GLY A 369 4.17 27.43 -9.08
N PRO A 370 3.58 27.72 -7.90
CA PRO A 370 3.38 26.78 -6.78
C PRO A 370 2.73 25.43 -7.13
N THR A 371 1.77 25.42 -8.05
CA THR A 371 1.03 24.22 -8.46
C THR A 371 1.55 23.66 -9.80
N CYS A 372 2.43 24.39 -10.48
CA CYS A 372 2.98 24.11 -11.81
C CYS A 372 4.13 23.11 -11.82
N GLU A 373 4.75 22.75 -10.70
CA GLU A 373 5.71 21.63 -10.67
C GLU A 373 5.07 20.29 -11.11
N TRP A 374 3.74 20.21 -11.13
CA TRP A 374 2.98 19.12 -11.74
C TRP A 374 2.97 19.11 -13.29
N ARG A 375 3.63 20.05 -13.98
CA ARG A 375 3.58 20.18 -15.44
C ARG A 375 4.75 19.52 -16.16
N ARG A 376 4.40 18.44 -16.87
CA ARG A 376 4.63 18.31 -18.33
C ARG A 376 3.94 17.11 -18.98
N GLN A 377 3.27 16.21 -18.26
CA GLN A 377 2.72 14.98 -18.88
C GLN A 377 1.26 14.59 -18.59
N ARG A 378 0.53 15.19 -17.64
CA ARG A 378 -0.64 14.48 -17.05
C ARG A 378 -2.03 15.11 -17.19
N LEU A 379 -2.17 16.43 -17.31
CA LEU A 379 -3.51 17.06 -17.39
C LEU A 379 -4.08 17.13 -18.82
N TRP A 380 -3.25 16.97 -19.86
CA TRP A 380 -3.67 17.17 -21.24
C TRP A 380 -4.12 15.88 -21.96
N ALA A 381 -3.69 14.69 -21.49
CA ALA A 381 -3.96 13.42 -22.18
C ALA A 381 -5.34 12.81 -21.90
N THR A 382 -6.05 13.28 -20.87
CA THR A 382 -7.35 12.75 -20.45
C THR A 382 -8.55 13.38 -21.15
N TRP A 383 -8.37 14.51 -21.84
CA TRP A 383 -9.49 15.29 -22.38
C TRP A 383 -9.79 15.11 -23.87
N THR A 384 -8.90 14.51 -24.65
CA THR A 384 -9.01 14.51 -26.13
C THR A 384 -8.77 13.16 -26.82
N THR A 385 -8.59 12.06 -26.08
CA THR A 385 -8.10 10.82 -26.68
C THR A 385 -9.06 9.64 -26.59
N PRO A 386 -9.45 8.99 -27.71
CA PRO A 386 -10.31 7.80 -27.71
C PRO A 386 -9.76 6.67 -26.83
N LYS A 387 -10.62 5.83 -26.24
CA LYS A 387 -10.31 4.70 -25.34
C LYS A 387 -9.05 3.89 -25.71
N ARG A 388 -8.74 3.72 -27.01
CA ARG A 388 -7.57 2.98 -27.51
C ARG A 388 -6.19 3.62 -27.22
N ARG A 389 -6.10 4.94 -27.04
CA ARG A 389 -4.82 5.61 -26.70
C ARG A 389 -4.52 5.66 -25.20
N TRP A 390 -5.53 5.47 -24.34
CA TRP A 390 -5.36 5.35 -22.88
C TRP A 390 -4.53 4.10 -22.51
N GLN A 391 -4.78 2.97 -23.19
CA GLN A 391 -3.98 1.75 -23.06
C GLN A 391 -2.55 1.93 -23.59
N ARG A 392 -2.36 2.74 -24.65
CA ARG A 392 -1.03 3.07 -25.19
C ARG A 392 -0.26 4.03 -24.27
N TRP A 393 -0.95 4.91 -23.53
CA TRP A 393 -0.40 5.82 -22.53
C TRP A 393 0.08 5.09 -21.26
N LEU A 394 -0.63 4.05 -20.80
CA LEU A 394 -0.15 3.15 -19.73
C LEU A 394 1.20 2.49 -20.07
N ARG A 395 1.49 2.29 -21.37
CA ARG A 395 2.76 1.73 -21.86
C ARG A 395 3.85 2.77 -22.10
N SER A 396 3.51 4.04 -22.36
CA SER A 396 4.46 5.08 -22.81
C SER A 396 4.99 5.98 -21.69
N TRP A 397 4.90 5.55 -20.44
CA TRP A 397 5.40 6.33 -19.31
C TRP A 397 6.93 6.28 -19.26
N PRO A 398 7.64 7.41 -19.40
CA PRO A 398 9.09 7.40 -19.27
C PRO A 398 9.48 7.19 -17.80
N ALA A 399 10.33 6.19 -17.54
CA ALA A 399 11.04 6.10 -16.28
C ALA A 399 11.71 7.46 -16.02
N GLY A 400 11.47 8.05 -14.85
CA GLY A 400 12.22 9.23 -14.44
C GLY A 400 13.70 8.87 -14.51
N THR A 401 14.45 9.52 -15.39
CA THR A 401 15.90 9.36 -15.45
C THR A 401 16.49 10.02 -14.21
N HIS A 402 16.55 9.27 -13.11
CA HIS A 402 17.51 9.52 -12.06
C HIS A 402 18.68 8.57 -12.31
N THR A 403 19.76 9.13 -12.84
CA THR A 403 21.06 8.49 -12.88
C THR A 403 21.47 8.17 -11.46
N ASN A 404 21.57 6.87 -11.17
CA ASN A 404 22.09 6.35 -9.92
C ASN A 404 23.59 6.70 -9.87
N ARG A 405 23.96 7.80 -9.21
CA ARG A 405 25.34 7.98 -8.76
C ARG A 405 25.42 7.41 -7.35
N SER A 406 26.02 6.23 -7.23
CA SER A 406 26.49 5.69 -5.96
C SER A 406 27.46 6.69 -5.31
N PRO A 407 27.35 7.00 -4.01
CA PRO A 407 28.44 7.65 -3.28
C PRO A 407 29.53 6.62 -2.94
N PRO A 408 30.78 7.08 -2.73
CA PRO A 408 31.95 6.24 -2.45
C PRO A 408 31.86 5.44 -1.15
#